data_AF-A0A7T0KMG3-F1
#
_entry.id   AF-A0A7T0KMG3-F1
#
_cell.length_a   1.000
_cell.length_b   1.000
_cell.length_c   1.000
_cell.angle_alpha   90.00
_cell.angle_beta   90.00
_cell.angle_gamma   90.00
#
_symmetry.space_group_name_H-M   'P 1'
#
loop_
_entity.id
_entity.type
_entity.pdbx_description
1 polymer ?
#
loop_
_entity_poly.entity_id
_entity_poly.type
_entity_poly.pdbx_seq_one_letter_code
_entity_poly.pdbx_strand_id
1 'polypeptide(L)'
;MTQTFAEEAGIELVDAPTPLFQLLTLCMLQAKPIKAPVAVAAARGLFNAGLTGPQAVAHAPRSTLIRVFGRTGYARYDESTATRLKAMSAKLLRDFGGDVSTLRDGAPASLEVFDGVGPACAAMFAREAQGVWPELAPVFDKKALEGARLLGLSADPDKLATMSDDLPRFAARLVRAALKG
;
A
#
# COMPACT_ATOMS: atom_id res chain seq x y z
N MET A 1 10.61 7.16 -16.96
CA MET A 1 10.41 5.95 -16.15
C MET A 1 9.16 6.15 -15.30
N THR A 2 8.25 5.18 -15.23
CA THR A 2 7.05 5.27 -14.38
C THR A 2 7.42 4.90 -12.95
N GLN A 3 6.96 5.65 -11.95
CA GLN A 3 7.20 5.38 -10.54
C GLN A 3 6.28 4.27 -10.01
N THR A 4 6.73 3.56 -8.97
CA THR A 4 5.85 2.70 -8.15
C THR A 4 4.85 3.57 -7.37
N PHE A 5 3.79 2.99 -6.82
CA PHE A 5 2.87 3.80 -6.00
C PHE A 5 3.53 4.23 -4.68
N ALA A 6 4.42 3.41 -4.13
CA ALA A 6 5.23 3.78 -2.97
C ALA A 6 6.10 5.01 -3.25
N GLU A 7 6.81 5.04 -4.38
CA GLU A 7 7.66 6.17 -4.79
C GLU A 7 6.84 7.46 -5.00
N GLU A 8 5.66 7.37 -5.62
CA GLU A 8 4.77 8.53 -5.80
C GLU A 8 4.26 9.10 -4.47
N ALA A 9 4.07 8.23 -3.47
CA ALA A 9 3.72 8.61 -2.11
C ALA A 9 4.92 9.18 -1.32
N GLY A 10 6.12 9.18 -1.90
CA GLY A 10 7.35 9.62 -1.25
C GLY A 10 7.94 8.59 -0.29
N ILE A 11 7.63 7.31 -0.49
CA ILE A 11 8.17 6.21 0.30
C ILE A 11 9.43 5.69 -0.40
N GLU A 12 10.56 5.82 0.25
CA GLU A 12 11.77 5.08 -0.09
C GLU A 12 11.65 3.68 0.51
N LEU A 13 11.17 2.73 -0.30
CA LEU A 13 10.85 1.39 0.20
C LEU A 13 12.12 0.57 0.40
N VAL A 14 12.43 0.30 1.66
CA VAL A 14 13.44 -0.66 2.12
C VAL A 14 12.81 -1.58 3.17
N ASP A 15 13.44 -2.72 3.44
CA ASP A 15 12.98 -3.68 4.45
C ASP A 15 13.28 -3.14 5.87
N ALA A 16 12.45 -2.19 6.31
CA ALA A 16 12.55 -1.54 7.61
C ALA A 16 11.15 -1.15 8.14
N PRO A 17 10.97 -1.04 9.46
CA PRO A 17 9.64 -0.88 10.06
C PRO A 17 8.84 0.32 9.53
N THR A 18 9.49 1.49 9.39
CA THR A 18 8.82 2.72 8.96
C THR A 18 8.36 2.67 7.50
N PRO A 19 9.23 2.40 6.49
CA PRO A 19 8.79 2.26 5.10
C PRO A 19 7.71 1.19 4.88
N LEU A 20 7.79 0.05 5.58
CA LEU A 20 6.78 -1.00 5.48
C LEU A 20 5.42 -0.56 6.08
N PHE A 21 5.44 0.16 7.20
CA PHE A 21 4.21 0.74 7.76
C PHE A 21 3.60 1.81 6.84
N GLN A 22 4.44 2.65 6.22
CA GLN A 22 4.00 3.64 5.23
C GLN A 22 3.36 2.95 4.02
N LEU A 23 3.97 1.86 3.53
CA LEU A 23 3.42 1.07 2.44
C LEU A 23 2.06 0.46 2.81
N LEU A 24 1.94 -0.17 3.99
CA LEU A 24 0.66 -0.72 4.45
C LEU A 24 -0.43 0.37 4.56
N THR A 25 -0.05 1.56 5.06
CA THR A 25 -0.94 2.72 5.12
C THR A 25 -1.40 3.15 3.73
N LEU A 26 -0.50 3.23 2.75
CA LEU A 26 -0.83 3.55 1.36
C LEU A 26 -1.79 2.52 0.77
N CYS A 27 -1.53 1.22 0.94
CA CYS A 27 -2.39 0.15 0.44
C CYS A 27 -3.80 0.21 1.05
N MET A 28 -3.90 0.47 2.35
CA MET A 28 -5.20 0.61 3.04
C MET A 28 -6.01 1.81 2.49
N LEU A 29 -5.35 2.92 2.13
CA LEU A 29 -5.99 4.07 1.49
C LEU A 29 -6.43 3.76 0.05
N GLN A 30 -5.63 3.00 -0.69
CA GLN A 30 -5.97 2.59 -2.07
C GLN A 30 -7.09 1.55 -2.13
N ALA A 31 -7.28 0.76 -1.07
CA ALA A 31 -8.32 -0.26 -1.03
C ALA A 31 -9.76 0.28 -0.99
N LYS A 32 -9.95 1.61 -0.85
CA LYS A 32 -11.27 2.25 -0.95
C LYS A 32 -11.65 2.55 -2.40
N PRO A 33 -12.95 2.65 -2.74
CA PRO A 33 -13.42 3.13 -4.04
C PRO A 33 -13.06 4.61 -4.29
N ILE A 34 -11.78 4.87 -4.55
CA ILE A 34 -11.19 6.19 -4.70
C ILE A 34 -10.14 6.19 -5.80
N LYS A 35 -9.89 7.37 -6.40
CA LYS A 35 -8.85 7.51 -7.43
C LYS A 35 -7.47 7.35 -6.81
N ALA A 36 -6.60 6.57 -7.45
CA ALA A 36 -5.25 6.30 -6.94
C ALA A 36 -4.45 7.58 -6.60
N PRO A 37 -4.46 8.67 -7.41
CA PRO A 37 -3.77 9.90 -7.05
C PRO A 37 -4.25 10.54 -5.73
N VAL A 38 -5.52 10.37 -5.36
CA VAL A 38 -6.09 10.89 -4.10
C VAL A 38 -5.59 10.07 -2.91
N ALA A 39 -5.51 8.74 -3.05
CA ALA A 39 -4.93 7.87 -2.02
C ALA A 39 -3.44 8.13 -1.81
N VAL A 40 -2.68 8.29 -2.91
CA VAL A 40 -1.26 8.68 -2.88
C VAL A 40 -1.06 10.03 -2.19
N ALA A 41 -1.84 11.05 -2.57
CA ALA A 41 -1.79 12.36 -1.94
C ALA A 41 -2.14 12.31 -0.44
N ALA A 42 -3.13 11.50 -0.06
CA ALA A 42 -3.49 11.28 1.34
C ALA A 42 -2.36 10.65 2.15
N ALA A 43 -1.73 9.58 1.63
CA ALA A 43 -0.58 8.93 2.28
C ALA A 43 0.57 9.93 2.47
N ARG A 44 0.96 10.64 1.40
CA ARG A 44 2.01 11.65 1.44
C ARG A 44 1.68 12.78 2.42
N GLY A 45 0.42 13.21 2.49
CA GLY A 45 -0.05 14.19 3.44
C GLY A 45 0.10 13.75 4.89
N LEU A 46 -0.15 12.47 5.20
CA LEU A 46 0.07 11.91 6.54
C LEU A 46 1.56 11.92 6.88
N PHE A 47 2.41 11.47 5.96
CA PHE A 47 3.86 11.40 6.19
C PHE A 47 4.49 12.78 6.37
N ASN A 48 4.07 13.76 5.57
CA ASN A 48 4.49 15.16 5.72
C ASN A 48 4.01 15.79 7.04
N ALA A 49 2.93 15.26 7.64
CA ALA A 49 2.46 15.66 8.96
C ALA A 49 3.16 14.91 10.12
N GLY A 50 4.21 14.14 9.84
CA GLY A 50 4.96 13.35 10.82
C GLY A 50 4.28 12.03 11.22
N LEU A 51 3.21 11.63 10.54
CA LEU A 51 2.46 10.39 10.81
C LEU A 51 3.07 9.22 10.03
N THR A 52 4.38 9.00 10.19
CA THR A 52 5.17 8.04 9.40
C THR A 52 5.24 6.65 10.00
N GLY A 53 4.92 6.48 11.28
CA GLY A 53 5.00 5.20 11.99
C GLY A 53 3.80 4.95 12.91
N PRO A 54 3.63 3.71 13.39
CA PRO A 54 2.46 3.33 14.17
C PRO A 54 2.36 4.09 15.50
N GLN A 55 3.48 4.40 16.15
CA GLN A 55 3.50 5.24 17.36
C GLN A 55 2.93 6.62 17.09
N ALA A 56 3.39 7.30 16.03
CA ALA A 56 2.94 8.64 15.68
C ALA A 56 1.42 8.67 15.40
N VAL A 57 0.91 7.70 14.64
CA VAL A 57 -0.52 7.61 14.34
C VAL A 57 -1.35 7.26 15.59
N ALA A 58 -0.88 6.31 16.41
CA ALA A 58 -1.60 5.89 17.62
C ALA A 58 -1.79 7.07 18.59
N HIS A 59 -0.78 7.93 18.76
CA HIS A 59 -0.83 9.08 19.66
C HIS A 59 -1.42 10.35 19.05
N ALA A 60 -1.46 10.48 17.72
CA ALA A 60 -2.02 11.66 17.07
C ALA A 60 -3.53 11.83 17.35
N PRO A 61 -4.02 13.06 17.58
CA PRO A 61 -5.45 13.31 17.63
C PRO A 61 -6.14 12.85 16.34
N ARG A 62 -7.31 12.21 16.45
CA ARG A 62 -8.10 11.77 15.29
C ARG A 62 -8.37 12.92 14.31
N SER A 63 -8.60 14.12 14.84
CA SER A 63 -8.82 15.35 14.06
C SER A 63 -7.61 15.75 13.19
N THR A 64 -6.39 15.36 13.56
CA THR A 64 -5.20 15.60 12.72
C THR A 64 -5.27 14.78 11.45
N LEU A 65 -5.60 13.49 11.54
CA LEU A 65 -5.75 12.62 10.37
C LEU A 65 -6.88 13.12 9.47
N ILE A 66 -8.05 13.43 10.05
CA ILE A 66 -9.21 13.96 9.32
C ILE A 66 -8.85 15.24 8.57
N ARG A 67 -8.14 16.18 9.22
CA ARG A 67 -7.69 17.42 8.58
C ARG A 67 -6.73 17.18 7.41
N VAL A 68 -5.83 16.19 7.53
CA VAL A 68 -4.96 15.79 6.41
C VAL A 68 -5.82 15.24 5.27
N PHE A 69 -6.72 14.31 5.54
CA PHE A 69 -7.61 13.73 4.53
C PHE A 69 -8.49 14.77 3.82
N GLY A 70 -9.01 15.76 4.56
CA GLY A 70 -9.77 16.86 3.98
C GLY A 70 -8.95 17.68 2.97
N ARG A 71 -7.68 17.97 3.27
CA ARG A 71 -6.78 18.73 2.39
C ARG A 71 -6.36 17.97 1.14
N THR A 72 -6.41 16.64 1.16
CA THR A 72 -5.98 15.79 0.04
C THR A 72 -7.14 15.24 -0.79
N GLY A 73 -8.38 15.66 -0.51
CA GLY A 73 -9.57 15.17 -1.23
C GLY A 73 -10.06 13.79 -0.79
N TYR A 74 -9.60 13.28 0.35
CA TYR A 74 -9.96 11.97 0.91
C TYR A 74 -11.13 12.05 1.92
N ALA A 75 -11.86 13.18 1.96
CA ALA A 75 -12.92 13.45 2.95
C ALA A 75 -14.04 12.40 2.99
N ARG A 76 -14.38 11.75 1.86
CA ARG A 76 -15.47 10.75 1.81
C ARG A 76 -15.29 9.59 2.80
N TYR A 77 -14.05 9.22 3.10
CA TYR A 77 -13.72 8.07 3.93
C TYR A 77 -12.91 8.44 5.17
N ASP A 78 -12.71 9.73 5.45
CA ASP A 78 -11.76 10.23 6.44
C ASP A 78 -11.99 9.67 7.84
N GLU A 79 -13.23 9.71 8.32
CA GLU A 79 -13.64 9.29 9.65
C GLU A 79 -13.39 7.79 9.86
N SER A 80 -13.87 6.98 8.92
CA SER A 80 -13.72 5.53 8.98
C SER A 80 -12.26 5.09 8.79
N THR A 81 -11.50 5.83 8.01
CA THR A 81 -10.09 5.54 7.73
C THR A 81 -9.21 5.95 8.91
N ALA A 82 -9.48 7.11 9.52
CA ALA A 82 -8.78 7.54 10.73
C ALA A 82 -8.99 6.54 11.88
N THR A 83 -10.21 6.02 12.05
CA THR A 83 -10.50 4.98 13.05
C THR A 83 -9.69 3.71 12.78
N ARG A 84 -9.76 3.18 11.55
CA ARG A 84 -9.03 1.95 11.18
C ARG A 84 -7.51 2.11 11.26
N LEU A 85 -6.97 3.23 10.77
CA LEU A 85 -5.53 3.49 10.80
C LEU A 85 -4.98 3.52 12.23
N LYS A 86 -5.72 4.16 13.15
CA LYS A 86 -5.37 4.17 14.58
C LYS A 86 -5.48 2.77 15.19
N ALA A 87 -6.51 2.01 14.87
CA ALA A 87 -6.68 0.63 15.37
C ALA A 87 -5.57 -0.30 14.85
N MET A 88 -5.24 -0.23 13.56
CA MET A 88 -4.12 -0.94 12.94
C MET A 88 -2.80 -0.59 13.63
N SER A 89 -2.55 0.70 13.86
CA SER A 89 -1.33 1.17 14.54
C SER A 89 -1.24 0.66 15.98
N ALA A 90 -2.33 0.74 16.74
CA ALA A 90 -2.38 0.24 18.12
C ALA A 90 -2.19 -1.28 18.18
N LYS A 91 -2.78 -2.03 17.24
CA LYS A 91 -2.61 -3.48 17.14
C LYS A 91 -1.18 -3.85 16.75
N LEU A 92 -0.59 -3.15 15.78
CA LEU A 92 0.80 -3.38 15.37
C LEU A 92 1.77 -3.16 16.53
N LEU A 93 1.57 -2.11 17.34
CA LEU A 93 2.39 -1.86 18.52
C LEU A 93 2.26 -2.95 19.57
N ARG A 94 1.02 -3.36 19.88
CA ARG A 94 0.73 -4.29 20.97
C ARG A 94 1.13 -5.73 20.65
N ASP A 95 0.82 -6.20 19.44
CA ASP A 95 0.90 -7.62 19.10
C ASP A 95 2.16 -7.95 18.28
N PHE A 96 2.81 -6.94 17.67
CA PHE A 96 3.86 -7.12 16.66
C PHE A 96 5.06 -6.17 16.86
N GLY A 97 5.19 -5.56 18.04
CA GLY A 97 6.33 -4.69 18.37
C GLY A 97 6.43 -3.40 17.54
N GLY A 98 5.40 -3.04 16.78
CA GLY A 98 5.42 -1.90 15.87
C GLY A 98 6.05 -2.18 14.51
N ASP A 99 6.32 -3.44 14.16
CA ASP A 99 7.03 -3.81 12.94
C ASP A 99 6.21 -4.78 12.06
N VAL A 100 5.93 -4.35 10.83
CA VAL A 100 5.20 -5.13 9.83
C VAL A 100 6.01 -6.33 9.35
N SER A 101 7.35 -6.28 9.43
CA SER A 101 8.24 -7.37 9.03
C SER A 101 7.99 -8.67 9.81
N THR A 102 7.43 -8.58 11.03
CA THR A 102 7.04 -9.73 11.85
C THR A 102 5.95 -10.60 11.20
N LEU A 103 5.24 -10.07 10.21
CA LEU A 103 4.18 -10.77 9.46
C LEU A 103 4.69 -11.40 8.15
N ARG A 104 5.97 -11.16 7.79
CA ARG A 104 6.56 -11.54 6.50
C ARG A 104 6.38 -13.02 6.15
N ASP A 105 6.64 -13.92 7.07
CA ASP A 105 6.60 -15.38 6.84
C ASP A 105 5.22 -15.90 6.39
N GLY A 106 4.14 -15.19 6.75
CA GLY A 106 2.78 -15.54 6.33
C GLY A 106 2.19 -14.59 5.29
N ALA A 107 2.98 -13.65 4.75
CA ALA A 107 2.48 -12.64 3.84
C ALA A 107 2.12 -13.25 2.47
N PRO A 108 1.11 -12.71 1.77
CA PRO A 108 0.29 -11.55 2.14
C PRO A 108 -0.80 -11.84 3.18
N ALA A 109 -1.22 -13.09 3.36
CA ALA A 109 -2.42 -13.43 4.15
C ALA A 109 -2.30 -13.02 5.64
N SER A 110 -1.11 -13.07 6.22
CA SER A 110 -0.83 -12.62 7.58
C SER A 110 -1.17 -11.14 7.83
N LEU A 111 -1.10 -10.30 6.79
CA LEU A 111 -1.43 -8.86 6.88
C LEU A 111 -2.93 -8.63 7.11
N GLU A 112 -3.77 -9.61 6.79
CA GLU A 112 -5.23 -9.52 6.96
C GLU A 112 -5.68 -9.54 8.43
N VAL A 113 -4.73 -9.64 9.36
CA VAL A 113 -4.97 -9.52 10.80
C VAL A 113 -5.45 -8.11 11.22
N PHE A 114 -5.29 -7.09 10.36
CA PHE A 114 -5.69 -5.71 10.63
C PHE A 114 -7.05 -5.38 10.00
N ASP A 115 -7.96 -4.76 10.78
CA ASP A 115 -9.21 -4.24 10.22
C ASP A 115 -8.94 -3.20 9.13
N GLY A 116 -9.58 -3.37 7.98
CA GLY A 116 -9.34 -2.57 6.77
C GLY A 116 -8.26 -3.11 5.84
N VAL A 117 -7.55 -4.18 6.22
CA VAL A 117 -6.61 -4.91 5.36
C VAL A 117 -7.26 -6.24 4.97
N GLY A 118 -7.94 -6.27 3.82
CA GLY A 118 -8.44 -7.51 3.23
C GLY A 118 -7.52 -8.04 2.12
N PRO A 119 -7.89 -9.13 1.44
CA PRO A 119 -7.05 -9.79 0.43
C PRO A 119 -6.56 -8.86 -0.68
N ALA A 120 -7.40 -7.91 -1.11
CA ALA A 120 -7.02 -6.93 -2.12
C ALA A 120 -5.94 -5.95 -1.63
N CYS A 121 -6.04 -5.49 -0.38
CA CYS A 121 -5.04 -4.60 0.22
C CYS A 121 -3.71 -5.35 0.42
N ALA A 122 -3.79 -6.58 0.93
CA ALA A 122 -2.61 -7.42 1.15
C ALA A 122 -1.89 -7.77 -0.16
N ALA A 123 -2.64 -8.03 -1.24
CA ALA A 123 -2.06 -8.23 -2.58
C ALA A 123 -1.38 -6.96 -3.13
N MET A 124 -1.95 -5.77 -2.90
CA MET A 124 -1.29 -4.51 -3.26
C MET A 124 0.01 -4.30 -2.49
N PHE A 125 0.02 -4.61 -1.19
CA PHE A 125 1.23 -4.57 -0.37
C PHE A 125 2.30 -5.50 -0.96
N ALA A 126 1.94 -6.77 -1.20
CA ALA A 126 2.87 -7.76 -1.74
C ALA A 126 3.42 -7.35 -3.12
N ARG A 127 2.59 -6.74 -3.98
CA ARG A 127 3.00 -6.24 -5.29
C ARG A 127 4.09 -5.17 -5.21
N GLU A 128 4.03 -4.27 -4.23
CA GLU A 128 5.07 -3.25 -4.02
C GLU A 128 6.27 -3.83 -3.24
N ALA A 129 5.99 -4.67 -2.24
CA ALA A 129 6.99 -5.23 -1.34
C ALA A 129 7.87 -6.30 -1.99
N GLN A 130 7.47 -6.94 -3.10
CA GLN A 130 8.25 -8.00 -3.74
C GLN A 130 9.68 -7.59 -4.15
N GLY A 131 9.99 -6.29 -4.24
CA GLY A 131 11.35 -5.81 -4.46
C GLY A 131 12.26 -5.82 -3.22
N VAL A 132 11.68 -5.84 -2.02
CA VAL A 132 12.40 -5.90 -0.73
C VAL A 132 12.15 -7.22 0.01
N TRP A 133 11.04 -7.89 -0.29
CA TRP A 133 10.66 -9.23 0.14
C TRP A 133 10.60 -10.15 -1.10
N PRO A 134 11.76 -10.57 -1.64
CA PRO A 134 11.83 -11.28 -2.92
C PRO A 134 11.12 -12.64 -2.91
N GLU A 135 10.90 -13.26 -1.76
CA GLU A 135 10.15 -14.49 -1.62
C GLU A 135 8.64 -14.35 -1.93
N LEU A 136 8.12 -13.13 -2.01
CA LEU A 136 6.77 -12.88 -2.53
C LEU A 136 6.70 -12.99 -4.05
N ALA A 137 7.82 -12.76 -4.75
CA ALA A 137 7.81 -12.64 -6.20
C ALA A 137 7.53 -13.99 -6.90
N PRO A 138 6.84 -13.97 -8.06
CA PRO A 138 6.28 -12.79 -8.73
C PRO A 138 4.86 -12.44 -8.26
N VAL A 139 4.62 -11.16 -7.96
CA VAL A 139 3.28 -10.65 -7.60
C VAL A 139 2.74 -9.70 -8.66
N PHE A 140 1.68 -10.13 -9.33
CA PHE A 140 0.82 -9.27 -10.16
C PHE A 140 -0.61 -9.40 -9.66
N ASP A 141 -1.10 -8.39 -8.93
CA ASP A 141 -2.46 -8.42 -8.43
C ASP A 141 -3.52 -8.34 -9.56
N LYS A 142 -4.80 -8.48 -9.19
CA LYS A 142 -5.90 -8.47 -10.16
C LYS A 142 -5.88 -7.26 -11.10
N LYS A 143 -5.48 -6.08 -10.60
CA LYS A 143 -5.48 -4.84 -11.38
C LYS A 143 -4.28 -4.79 -12.31
N ALA A 144 -3.13 -5.29 -11.89
CA ALA A 144 -1.97 -5.47 -12.77
C ALA A 144 -2.28 -6.47 -13.90
N LEU A 145 -2.91 -7.61 -13.59
CA LEU A 145 -3.28 -8.60 -14.59
C LEU A 145 -4.36 -8.11 -15.56
N GLU A 146 -5.29 -7.28 -15.11
CA GLU A 146 -6.23 -6.56 -15.98
C GLU A 146 -5.48 -5.66 -16.97
N GLY A 147 -4.49 -4.92 -16.47
CA GLY A 147 -3.64 -4.06 -17.29
C GLY A 147 -2.83 -4.82 -18.34
N ALA A 148 -2.28 -5.99 -17.95
CA ALA A 148 -1.61 -6.88 -18.88
C ALA A 148 -2.54 -7.29 -20.04
N ARG A 149 -3.78 -7.70 -19.74
CA ARG A 149 -4.77 -8.07 -20.77
C ARG A 149 -5.11 -6.92 -21.70
N LEU A 150 -5.33 -5.72 -21.18
CA LEU A 150 -5.63 -4.53 -21.99
C LEU A 150 -4.48 -4.17 -22.94
N LEU A 151 -3.24 -4.52 -22.57
CA LEU A 151 -2.05 -4.33 -23.39
C LEU A 151 -1.73 -5.52 -24.32
N GLY A 152 -2.59 -6.55 -24.36
CA GLY A 152 -2.36 -7.75 -25.16
C GLY A 152 -1.28 -8.69 -24.63
N LEU A 153 -0.88 -8.53 -23.36
CA LEU A 153 0.10 -9.39 -22.69
C LEU A 153 -0.57 -10.60 -22.04
N SER A 154 0.24 -11.60 -21.69
CA SER A 154 -0.23 -12.74 -20.90
C SER A 154 -0.66 -12.28 -19.50
N ALA A 155 -1.72 -12.87 -18.96
CA ALA A 155 -2.15 -12.69 -17.57
C ALA A 155 -1.56 -13.75 -16.63
N ASP A 156 -0.43 -14.34 -17.02
CA ASP A 156 0.34 -15.33 -16.28
C ASP A 156 1.49 -14.61 -15.56
N PRO A 157 1.51 -14.58 -14.20
CA PRO A 157 2.55 -13.92 -13.42
C PRO A 157 3.98 -14.33 -13.79
N ASP A 158 4.23 -15.61 -14.05
CA ASP A 158 5.58 -16.11 -14.33
C ASP A 158 6.06 -15.61 -15.69
N LYS A 159 5.18 -15.58 -16.69
CA LYS A 159 5.51 -15.01 -18.01
C LYS A 159 5.77 -13.50 -17.93
N LEU A 160 4.96 -12.77 -17.16
CA LEU A 160 5.18 -11.35 -16.93
C LEU A 160 6.51 -11.08 -16.22
N ALA A 161 6.91 -11.93 -15.26
CA ALA A 161 8.15 -11.77 -14.53
C ALA A 161 9.39 -11.85 -15.43
N THR A 162 9.35 -12.63 -16.52
CA THR A 162 10.46 -12.70 -17.50
C THR A 162 10.66 -11.40 -18.30
N MET A 163 9.73 -10.44 -18.22
CA MET A 163 9.76 -9.23 -19.06
C MET A 163 10.46 -8.04 -18.39
N SER A 164 10.81 -8.13 -17.10
CA SER A 164 11.42 -7.02 -16.35
C SER A 164 12.15 -7.50 -15.11
N ASP A 165 13.35 -6.98 -14.87
CA ASP A 165 14.09 -7.20 -13.62
C ASP A 165 13.55 -6.34 -12.45
N ASP A 166 12.82 -5.26 -12.75
CA ASP A 166 12.13 -4.42 -11.76
C ASP A 166 10.63 -4.75 -11.76
N LEU A 167 10.27 -5.78 -10.99
CA LEU A 167 8.89 -6.28 -10.90
C LEU A 167 7.90 -5.29 -10.27
N PRO A 168 8.21 -4.60 -9.15
CA PRO A 168 7.29 -3.62 -8.57
C PRO A 168 6.93 -2.51 -9.56
N ARG A 169 7.93 -1.96 -10.26
CA ARG A 169 7.70 -0.91 -11.24
C ARG A 169 6.96 -1.41 -12.47
N PHE A 170 7.25 -2.61 -12.94
CA PHE A 170 6.52 -3.21 -14.04
C PHE A 170 5.05 -3.45 -13.69
N ALA A 171 4.77 -4.03 -12.52
CA ALA A 171 3.41 -4.23 -12.03
C ALA A 171 2.65 -2.90 -11.88
N ALA A 172 3.29 -1.84 -11.36
CA ALA A 172 2.69 -0.50 -11.27
C ALA A 172 2.32 0.07 -12.64
N ARG A 173 3.13 -0.15 -13.68
CA ARG A 173 2.80 0.26 -15.07
C ARG A 173 1.55 -0.46 -15.59
N LEU A 174 1.42 -1.76 -15.32
CA LEU A 174 0.25 -2.52 -15.72
C LEU A 174 -1.01 -2.03 -14.99
N VAL A 175 -0.94 -1.82 -13.68
CA VAL A 175 -2.05 -1.23 -12.90
C VAL A 175 -2.52 0.09 -13.51
N ARG A 176 -1.59 0.97 -13.92
CA ARG A 176 -1.94 2.24 -14.55
C ARG A 176 -2.61 2.09 -15.91
N ALA A 177 -2.25 1.08 -16.70
CA ALA A 177 -2.95 0.78 -17.94
C ALA A 177 -4.43 0.44 -17.66
N ALA A 178 -4.69 -0.36 -16.62
CA ALA A 178 -6.04 -0.71 -16.18
C ALA A 178 -6.85 0.42 -15.52
N LEU A 179 -6.22 1.54 -15.15
CA LEU A 179 -6.91 2.72 -14.61
C LEU A 179 -7.21 3.78 -15.68
N LYS A 180 -6.66 3.61 -16.90
CA LYS A 180 -6.88 4.52 -18.04
C LYS A 180 -7.93 4.00 -19.03
N GLY A 181 -8.07 2.68 -19.13
CA GLY A 181 -9.15 2.02 -19.88
C GLY A 181 -10.46 2.08 -19.10
#